data_AF-A0A850ZMI1-F1
#
_entry.id   AF-A0A850ZMI1-F1
#
_cell.length_a   1.000
_cell.length_b   1.000
_cell.length_c   1.000
_cell.angle_alpha   90.00
_cell.angle_beta   90.00
_cell.angle_gamma   90.00
#
_symmetry.space_group_name_H-M   'P 1'
#
loop_
_entity.id
_entity.type
_entity.pdbx_description
1 polymer ?
#
loop_
_entity_poly.entity_id
_entity_poly.type
_entity_poly.pdbx_seq_one_letter_code
_entity_poly.pdbx_strand_id
1 'polypeptide(L)'
;QLSTSQASPERVPSPEEQEWAGPEALCPGWLEDEAPDGEVPGDSGDPDCATHAYERLQSALCQEGLPPTLDCSAEPRTGFGPLDMTVCILGSPTPFLPVLLEGGNRCPGAMVLCLSPTWASRVPSETSPGAWSLLLSRGVSFKVGGHSALETFMPPRRANYVTGTFAPGDPEGGWVGELARDLDCPTGGSVPLAHRLEDTLVARWVLAARANLPVPPTLTFVLGARGDLPAEPVAPGVRLVRLEDPQGQQSLVQEEVGAFLGGTAMEPYSQVGMGGAGGVGGT
;
A
#
# COMPACT_ATOMS: atom_id res chain seq x y z
N GLN A 1 6.30 -55.99 -47.95
CA GLN A 1 6.21 -54.52 -47.89
C GLN A 1 4.75 -54.13 -47.73
N LEU A 2 4.51 -53.05 -46.98
CA LEU A 2 3.22 -52.42 -46.64
C LEU A 2 2.32 -53.24 -45.69
N SER A 3 2.16 -52.75 -44.45
CA SER A 3 0.83 -52.25 -44.06
C SER A 3 0.90 -51.35 -42.83
N THR A 4 0.22 -50.24 -42.97
CA THR A 4 0.00 -49.09 -42.08
C THR A 4 -0.67 -49.46 -40.76
N SER A 5 -0.09 -49.02 -39.64
CA SER A 5 -0.75 -48.97 -38.32
C SER A 5 -1.58 -47.69 -38.23
N GLN A 6 -2.90 -47.82 -38.12
CA GLN A 6 -3.83 -46.72 -37.89
C GLN A 6 -3.63 -46.13 -36.49
N ALA A 7 -3.58 -44.80 -36.43
CA ALA A 7 -3.64 -44.03 -35.20
C ALA A 7 -5.10 -43.96 -34.70
N SER A 8 -5.35 -44.41 -33.47
CA SER A 8 -6.56 -44.09 -32.72
C SER A 8 -6.47 -42.66 -32.19
N PRO A 9 -7.57 -41.88 -32.17
CA PRO A 9 -7.54 -40.52 -31.65
C PRO A 9 -7.40 -40.54 -30.13
N GLU A 10 -6.30 -39.97 -29.64
CA GLU A 10 -6.06 -39.69 -28.23
C GLU A 10 -7.09 -38.66 -27.75
N ARG A 11 -7.92 -39.03 -26.77
CA ARG A 11 -8.84 -38.12 -26.08
C ARG A 11 -8.01 -37.10 -25.32
N VAL A 12 -8.12 -35.84 -25.69
CA VAL A 12 -7.67 -34.70 -24.89
C VAL A 12 -8.53 -34.66 -23.61
N PRO A 13 -7.97 -34.82 -22.40
CA PRO A 13 -8.71 -34.53 -21.19
C PRO A 13 -8.94 -33.02 -21.11
N SER A 14 -10.21 -32.64 -20.92
CA SER A 14 -10.64 -31.27 -20.61
C SER A 14 -9.89 -30.72 -19.39
N PRO A 15 -9.56 -29.42 -19.34
CA PRO A 15 -8.97 -28.84 -18.15
C PRO A 15 -9.98 -28.91 -17.02
N GLU A 16 -9.65 -29.67 -15.97
CA GLU A 16 -10.31 -29.55 -14.68
C GLU A 16 -10.15 -28.10 -14.24
N GLU A 17 -11.28 -27.43 -14.09
CA GLU A 17 -11.40 -26.09 -13.54
C GLU A 17 -10.76 -26.13 -12.15
N GLN A 18 -9.57 -25.52 -12.02
CA GLN A 18 -9.08 -25.11 -10.72
C GLN A 18 -10.04 -24.02 -10.23
N GLU A 19 -11.02 -24.48 -9.46
CA GLU A 19 -11.95 -23.68 -8.67
C GLU A 19 -11.10 -22.81 -7.73
N TRP A 20 -10.78 -21.61 -8.19
CA TRP A 20 -10.21 -20.56 -7.34
C TRP A 20 -11.23 -20.28 -6.25
N ALA A 21 -10.88 -20.64 -5.01
CA ALA A 21 -11.69 -20.35 -3.85
C ALA A 21 -12.06 -18.86 -3.85
N GLY A 22 -13.36 -18.58 -3.83
CA GLY A 22 -13.88 -17.22 -3.76
C GLY A 22 -13.38 -16.47 -2.51
N PRO A 23 -13.51 -15.14 -2.49
CA PRO A 23 -12.99 -14.27 -1.42
C PRO A 23 -13.49 -14.62 -0.01
N GLU A 24 -14.52 -15.45 0.12
CA GLU A 24 -15.08 -15.91 1.39
C GLU A 24 -14.20 -16.92 2.13
N ALA A 25 -13.20 -17.52 1.48
CA ALA A 25 -12.31 -18.51 2.11
C ALA A 25 -11.20 -17.89 2.98
N LEU A 26 -11.04 -16.55 3.01
CA LEU A 26 -9.93 -15.87 3.69
C LEU A 26 -10.30 -15.11 4.97
N CYS A 27 -11.55 -15.14 5.42
CA CYS A 27 -11.97 -14.30 6.55
C CYS A 27 -12.94 -15.01 7.52
N PRO A 28 -12.47 -15.75 8.53
CA PRO A 28 -13.21 -15.91 9.77
C PRO A 28 -12.86 -14.77 10.73
N GLY A 29 -13.81 -13.86 10.98
CA GLY A 29 -13.91 -13.14 12.26
C GLY A 29 -13.22 -11.78 12.40
N TRP A 30 -13.29 -10.90 11.39
CA TRP A 30 -12.95 -9.49 11.60
C TRP A 30 -14.19 -8.79 12.18
N LEU A 31 -14.16 -8.49 13.47
CA LEU A 31 -15.16 -7.63 14.11
C LEU A 31 -14.91 -6.20 13.59
N GLU A 32 -15.83 -5.69 12.78
CA GLU A 32 -15.85 -4.30 12.33
C GLU A 32 -16.09 -3.41 13.55
N ASP A 33 -15.14 -2.53 13.83
CA ASP A 33 -15.30 -1.48 14.83
C ASP A 33 -16.15 -0.37 14.18
N GLU A 34 -17.34 -0.08 14.73
CA GLU A 34 -18.18 1.02 14.26
C GLU A 34 -17.45 2.36 14.50
N ALA A 35 -17.03 3.00 13.42
CA ALA A 35 -16.52 4.37 13.47
C ALA A 35 -17.68 5.32 13.86
N PRO A 36 -17.52 6.20 14.86
CA PRO A 36 -18.51 7.20 15.16
C PRO A 36 -18.57 8.26 14.04
N ASP A 37 -19.78 8.67 13.68
CA ASP A 37 -20.06 9.78 12.75
C ASP A 37 -19.32 11.05 13.21
N GLY A 38 -18.18 11.31 12.58
CA GLY A 38 -17.39 12.54 12.71
C GLY A 38 -17.64 13.45 11.51
N GLU A 39 -17.97 14.70 11.78
CA GLU A 39 -18.24 15.74 10.78
C GLU A 39 -17.15 15.82 9.70
N VAL A 40 -17.60 15.98 8.44
CA VAL A 40 -16.74 16.19 7.25
C VAL A 40 -15.83 17.40 7.46
N PRO A 41 -14.49 17.24 7.53
CA PRO A 41 -13.59 18.37 7.53
C PRO A 41 -13.54 18.98 6.13
N GLY A 42 -13.67 20.30 6.08
CA GLY A 42 -13.71 21.08 4.85
C GLY A 42 -12.44 20.96 4.00
N ASP A 43 -12.69 21.03 2.70
CA ASP A 43 -11.78 21.30 1.59
C ASP A 43 -10.59 22.18 2.00
N SER A 44 -9.45 21.53 2.23
CA SER A 44 -8.14 22.19 2.24
C SER A 44 -7.17 21.38 1.40
N GLY A 45 -7.52 21.22 0.12
CA GLY A 45 -6.53 20.92 -0.90
C GLY A 45 -5.57 22.11 -1.06
N ASP A 46 -4.56 22.19 -0.19
CA ASP A 46 -3.54 23.24 -0.21
C ASP A 46 -2.83 23.25 -1.59
N PRO A 47 -3.01 24.32 -2.41
CA PRO A 47 -2.39 24.41 -3.72
C PRO A 47 -0.85 24.41 -3.66
N ASP A 48 -0.27 24.74 -2.50
CA ASP A 48 1.18 24.76 -2.30
C ASP A 48 1.75 23.33 -2.29
N CYS A 49 0.99 22.34 -1.82
CA CYS A 49 1.42 20.95 -1.76
C CYS A 49 1.57 20.31 -3.14
N ALA A 50 0.66 20.59 -4.08
CA ALA A 50 0.73 20.08 -5.44
C ALA A 50 1.92 20.67 -6.22
N THR A 51 2.17 21.98 -6.03
CA THR A 51 3.32 22.68 -6.62
C THR A 51 4.63 22.08 -6.12
N HIS A 52 4.76 21.90 -4.81
CA HIS A 52 5.95 21.29 -4.22
C HIS A 52 6.16 19.84 -4.68
N ALA A 53 5.09 19.05 -4.78
CA ALA A 53 5.18 17.67 -5.29
C ALA A 53 5.59 17.63 -6.78
N TYR A 54 5.13 18.60 -7.58
CA TYR A 54 5.56 18.75 -8.98
C TYR A 54 7.04 19.14 -9.08
N GLU A 55 7.52 20.06 -8.25
CA GLU A 55 8.94 20.43 -8.17
C GLU A 55 9.83 19.26 -7.74
N ARG A 56 9.38 18.43 -6.79
CA ARG A 56 10.06 17.18 -6.43
C ARG A 56 10.15 16.23 -7.62
N LEU A 57 9.09 16.11 -8.42
CA LEU A 57 9.12 15.31 -9.64
C LEU A 57 10.16 15.86 -10.63
N GLN A 58 10.17 17.17 -10.89
CA GLN A 58 11.15 17.77 -11.81
C GLN A 58 12.59 17.55 -11.32
N SER A 59 12.81 17.67 -10.02
CA SER A 59 14.12 17.42 -9.40
C SER A 59 14.55 15.95 -9.56
N ALA A 60 13.64 15.01 -9.33
CA ALA A 60 13.92 13.58 -9.47
C ALA A 60 14.21 13.19 -10.93
N LEU A 61 13.44 13.71 -11.90
CA LEU A 61 13.73 13.50 -13.33
C LEU A 61 15.11 14.05 -13.72
N CYS A 62 15.46 15.25 -13.24
CA CYS A 62 16.76 15.86 -13.50
C CYS A 62 17.92 15.02 -12.93
N GLN A 63 17.77 14.49 -11.70
CA GLN A 63 18.77 13.63 -11.06
C GLN A 63 19.00 12.32 -11.84
N GLU A 64 17.95 11.77 -12.45
CA GLU A 64 18.02 10.58 -13.31
C GLU A 64 18.45 10.90 -14.76
N GLY A 65 18.75 12.17 -15.09
CA GLY A 65 19.13 12.58 -16.44
C GLY A 65 18.00 12.49 -17.47
N LEU A 66 16.75 12.54 -17.02
CA LEU A 66 15.54 12.45 -17.85
C LEU A 66 15.02 13.83 -18.25
N PRO A 67 14.26 13.94 -19.36
CA PRO A 67 13.65 15.19 -19.78
C PRO A 67 12.64 15.70 -18.73
N PRO A 68 12.46 17.03 -18.61
CA PRO A 68 11.44 17.59 -17.73
C PRO A 68 10.03 17.26 -18.24
N THR A 69 9.06 17.31 -17.32
CA THR A 69 7.65 17.09 -17.68
C THR A 69 7.16 18.19 -18.61
N LEU A 70 6.60 17.81 -19.75
CA LEU A 70 5.97 18.74 -20.70
C LEU A 70 4.60 19.17 -20.17
N ASP A 71 4.31 20.47 -20.13
CA ASP A 71 2.96 20.94 -19.83
C ASP A 71 2.08 20.91 -21.08
N CYS A 72 1.11 19.99 -21.08
CA CYS A 72 0.08 19.83 -22.11
C CYS A 72 -1.32 20.13 -21.56
N SER A 73 -1.42 20.77 -20.39
CA SER A 73 -2.72 20.94 -19.70
C SER A 73 -3.67 21.90 -20.40
N ALA A 74 -3.16 22.75 -21.30
CA ALA A 74 -3.94 23.68 -22.12
C ALA A 74 -4.75 23.00 -23.24
N GLU A 75 -4.35 21.80 -23.67
CA GLU A 75 -5.02 21.02 -24.69
C GLU A 75 -5.53 19.71 -24.08
N PRO A 76 -6.78 19.68 -23.57
CA PRO A 76 -7.28 18.50 -22.90
C PRO A 76 -7.28 17.28 -23.80
N ARG A 77 -6.73 16.18 -23.28
CA ARG A 77 -6.73 14.91 -23.99
C ARG A 77 -8.12 14.31 -23.97
N THR A 78 -8.58 14.00 -25.17
CA THR A 78 -9.87 13.38 -25.46
C THR A 78 -9.66 12.00 -26.06
N GLY A 79 -10.74 11.25 -26.26
CA GLY A 79 -10.70 9.95 -26.96
C GLY A 79 -10.37 8.75 -26.06
N PHE A 80 -10.29 8.94 -24.74
CA PHE A 80 -10.21 7.82 -23.82
C PHE A 80 -11.53 7.08 -23.75
N GLY A 81 -11.50 5.79 -24.05
CA GLY A 81 -12.64 4.89 -23.95
C GLY A 81 -12.69 4.16 -22.59
N PRO A 82 -13.81 3.47 -22.30
CA PRO A 82 -13.98 2.70 -21.06
C PRO A 82 -12.97 1.54 -20.89
N LEU A 83 -12.33 1.11 -21.97
CA LEU A 83 -11.36 0.02 -21.99
C LEU A 83 -9.92 0.50 -21.82
N ASP A 84 -9.68 1.81 -21.81
CA ASP A 84 -8.32 2.34 -21.66
C ASP A 84 -7.86 2.15 -20.22
N MET A 85 -6.84 1.30 -20.05
CA MET A 85 -6.24 1.01 -18.76
C MET A 85 -5.59 2.26 -18.17
N THR A 86 -5.89 2.56 -16.92
CA THR A 86 -5.28 3.64 -16.16
C THR A 86 -4.76 3.12 -14.83
N VAL A 87 -3.44 3.20 -14.65
CA VAL A 87 -2.79 2.93 -13.38
C VAL A 87 -2.52 4.26 -12.71
N CYS A 88 -3.28 4.56 -11.66
CA CYS A 88 -3.18 5.80 -10.92
C CYS A 88 -2.24 5.63 -9.73
N ILE A 89 -1.26 6.54 -9.62
CA ILE A 89 -0.41 6.66 -8.45
C ILE A 89 -0.76 7.97 -7.74
N LEU A 90 -1.18 7.87 -6.49
CA LEU A 90 -1.56 9.00 -5.65
C LEU A 90 -0.40 9.43 -4.74
N GLY A 91 -0.12 10.72 -4.68
CA GLY A 91 0.80 11.29 -3.69
C GLY A 91 2.21 11.53 -4.24
N SER A 92 3.22 11.21 -3.44
CA SER A 92 4.61 11.63 -3.74
C SER A 92 5.19 10.88 -4.95
N PRO A 93 5.86 11.58 -5.89
CA PRO A 93 6.48 10.95 -7.06
C PRO A 93 7.63 10.00 -6.71
N THR A 94 8.42 10.33 -5.68
CA THR A 94 9.76 9.73 -5.48
C THR A 94 9.74 8.22 -5.24
N PRO A 95 8.89 7.66 -4.35
CA PRO A 95 8.88 6.21 -4.11
C PRO A 95 8.42 5.39 -5.32
N PHE A 96 7.70 6.03 -6.24
CA PHE A 96 7.08 5.37 -7.39
C PHE A 96 7.76 5.68 -8.72
N LEU A 97 8.78 6.54 -8.75
CA LEU A 97 9.45 6.94 -10.00
C LEU A 97 9.91 5.75 -10.85
N PRO A 98 10.56 4.69 -10.29
CA PRO A 98 10.93 3.53 -11.10
C PRO A 98 9.73 2.82 -11.74
N VAL A 99 8.63 2.67 -10.99
CA VAL A 99 7.39 2.03 -11.46
C VAL A 99 6.72 2.88 -12.53
N LEU A 100 6.69 4.21 -12.37
CA LEU A 100 6.16 5.15 -13.35
C LEU A 100 6.93 5.09 -14.67
N LEU A 101 8.26 5.04 -14.60
CA LEU A 101 9.14 4.99 -15.78
C LEU A 101 9.03 3.65 -16.53
N GLU A 102 9.14 2.53 -15.82
CA GLU A 102 9.01 1.21 -16.45
C GLU A 102 7.60 0.99 -16.98
N GLY A 103 6.57 1.35 -16.21
CA GLY A 103 5.20 1.28 -16.64
C GLY A 103 4.92 2.18 -17.85
N GLY A 104 5.52 3.37 -17.91
CA GLY A 104 5.43 4.28 -19.06
C GLY A 104 6.10 3.74 -20.33
N ASN A 105 7.14 2.91 -20.19
CA ASN A 105 7.73 2.19 -21.32
C ASN A 105 6.85 1.04 -21.81
N ARG A 106 6.19 0.32 -20.89
CA ARG A 106 5.34 -0.85 -21.21
C ARG A 106 3.98 -0.45 -21.76
N CYS A 107 3.36 0.54 -21.13
CA CYS A 107 2.01 1.00 -21.39
C CYS A 107 2.01 2.55 -21.47
N PRO A 108 2.46 3.12 -22.59
CA PRO A 108 2.65 4.56 -22.71
C PRO A 108 1.36 5.35 -22.48
N GLY A 109 1.40 6.27 -21.53
CA GLY A 109 0.25 7.08 -21.13
C GLY A 109 -0.77 6.37 -20.25
N ALA A 110 -0.58 5.10 -19.88
CA ALA A 110 -1.44 4.40 -18.92
C ALA A 110 -1.07 4.70 -17.46
N MET A 111 0.21 4.95 -17.20
CA MET A 111 0.72 5.33 -15.89
C MET A 111 0.46 6.83 -15.65
N VAL A 112 -0.37 7.15 -14.66
CA VAL A 112 -0.76 8.53 -14.35
C VAL A 112 -0.48 8.82 -12.88
N LEU A 113 0.39 9.80 -12.63
CA LEU A 113 0.66 10.31 -11.30
C LEU A 113 -0.30 11.47 -10.98
N CYS A 114 -1.04 11.33 -9.89
CA CYS A 114 -1.93 12.34 -9.32
C CYS A 114 -1.23 12.99 -8.12
N LEU A 115 -0.98 14.30 -8.22
CA LEU A 115 -0.22 15.06 -7.20
C LEU A 115 -1.11 15.87 -6.26
N SER A 116 -2.41 15.93 -6.52
CA SER A 116 -3.35 16.79 -5.80
C SER A 116 -4.71 16.11 -5.69
N PRO A 117 -5.43 16.25 -4.56
CA PRO A 117 -6.81 15.76 -4.46
C PRO A 117 -7.74 16.40 -5.49
N THR A 118 -7.50 17.67 -5.84
CA THR A 118 -8.35 18.42 -6.79
C THR A 118 -8.26 17.91 -8.25
N TRP A 119 -7.33 17.00 -8.54
CA TRP A 119 -7.17 16.39 -9.86
C TRP A 119 -7.98 15.11 -10.03
N ALA A 120 -8.63 14.65 -8.96
CA ALA A 120 -9.42 13.44 -8.95
C ALA A 120 -10.78 13.67 -8.29
N SER A 121 -11.76 12.86 -8.66
CA SER A 121 -13.05 12.81 -7.99
C SER A 121 -13.48 11.37 -7.79
N ARG A 122 -14.21 11.14 -6.69
CA ARG A 122 -14.87 9.86 -6.43
C ARG A 122 -16.31 9.97 -6.88
N VAL A 123 -16.78 8.98 -7.61
CA VAL A 123 -18.19 8.85 -7.99
C VAL A 123 -18.69 7.46 -7.55
N PRO A 124 -19.98 7.30 -7.20
CA PRO A 124 -20.52 5.99 -6.89
C PRO A 124 -20.27 5.02 -8.02
N SER A 125 -19.82 3.80 -7.68
CA SER A 125 -19.58 2.77 -8.68
C SER A 125 -20.89 2.35 -9.35
N GLU A 126 -20.86 2.25 -10.68
CA GLU A 126 -21.98 1.70 -11.46
C GLU A 126 -22.06 0.16 -11.36
N THR A 127 -20.94 -0.49 -11.00
CA THR A 127 -20.80 -1.96 -11.04
C THR A 127 -20.79 -2.60 -9.66
N SER A 128 -20.51 -1.83 -8.61
CA SER A 128 -20.27 -2.35 -7.26
C SER A 128 -20.97 -1.47 -6.21
N PRO A 129 -22.18 -1.85 -5.76
CA PRO A 129 -22.90 -1.09 -4.75
C PRO A 129 -22.05 -0.88 -3.48
N GLY A 130 -22.02 0.36 -2.98
CA GLY A 130 -21.21 0.74 -1.81
C GLY A 130 -19.74 1.07 -2.11
N ALA A 131 -19.26 0.80 -3.34
CA ALA A 131 -17.91 1.16 -3.77
C ALA A 131 -17.88 2.44 -4.61
N TRP A 132 -16.67 2.96 -4.83
CA TRP A 132 -16.41 4.20 -5.55
C TRP A 132 -15.52 3.98 -6.77
N SER A 133 -15.86 4.62 -7.89
CA SER A 133 -14.97 4.81 -9.02
C SER A 133 -14.14 6.08 -8.83
N LEU A 134 -12.82 6.00 -9.06
CA LEU A 134 -11.94 7.17 -9.07
C LEU A 134 -11.77 7.70 -10.50
N LEU A 135 -12.07 8.98 -10.71
CA LEU A 135 -11.97 9.67 -11.98
C LEU A 135 -10.90 10.75 -11.93
N LEU A 136 -9.96 10.74 -12.87
CA LEU A 136 -8.86 11.70 -13.00
C LEU A 136 -9.23 12.77 -14.03
N SER A 137 -9.31 14.02 -13.59
CA SER A 137 -9.46 15.19 -14.48
C SER A 137 -8.10 15.74 -14.92
N ARG A 138 -7.04 15.48 -14.16
CA ARG A 138 -5.68 15.92 -14.44
C ARG A 138 -4.67 14.91 -13.91
N GLY A 139 -3.46 14.89 -14.47
CA GLY A 139 -2.37 14.07 -13.95
C GLY A 139 -1.10 14.19 -14.80
N VAL A 140 0.00 13.63 -14.29
CA VAL A 140 1.24 13.49 -15.05
C VAL A 140 1.31 12.09 -15.65
N SER A 141 1.16 12.00 -16.96
CA SER A 141 1.25 10.74 -17.70
C SER A 141 2.69 10.42 -18.07
N PHE A 142 3.12 9.18 -17.85
CA PHE A 142 4.46 8.71 -18.24
C PHE A 142 4.41 7.94 -19.56
N LYS A 143 5.42 8.16 -20.41
CA LYS A 143 5.54 7.67 -21.78
C LYS A 143 6.92 7.06 -22.01
N VAL A 144 7.10 6.48 -23.19
CA VAL A 144 8.35 5.80 -23.59
C VAL A 144 9.57 6.73 -23.44
N GLY A 145 10.68 6.15 -22.99
CA GLY A 145 11.97 6.83 -22.90
C GLY A 145 12.04 7.85 -21.76
N GLY A 146 11.24 7.67 -20.71
CA GLY A 146 11.21 8.54 -19.54
C GLY A 146 10.58 9.91 -19.77
N HIS A 147 9.84 10.09 -20.88
CA HIS A 147 9.07 11.30 -21.11
C HIS A 147 7.83 11.32 -20.22
N SER A 148 7.50 12.48 -19.69
CA SER A 148 6.29 12.73 -18.92
C SER A 148 5.55 13.97 -19.45
N ALA A 149 4.23 13.98 -19.30
CA ALA A 149 3.40 15.12 -19.68
C ALA A 149 2.34 15.41 -18.61
N LEU A 150 2.23 16.67 -18.19
CA LEU A 150 1.12 17.16 -17.36
C LEU A 150 -0.09 17.36 -18.28
N GLU A 151 -1.14 16.60 -18.06
CA GLU A 151 -2.28 16.49 -18.96
C GLU A 151 -3.59 16.76 -18.22
N THR A 152 -4.54 17.37 -18.92
CA THR A 152 -5.95 17.49 -18.52
C THR A 152 -6.75 16.46 -19.31
N PHE A 153 -7.71 15.76 -18.69
CA PHE A 153 -8.50 14.71 -19.31
C PHE A 153 -9.96 15.13 -19.46
N MET A 154 -10.51 15.07 -20.68
CA MET A 154 -11.93 15.34 -20.94
C MET A 154 -12.52 14.29 -21.90
N PRO A 155 -13.50 13.46 -21.47
CA PRO A 155 -14.00 13.35 -20.09
C PRO A 155 -12.91 12.88 -19.10
N PRO A 156 -13.11 13.04 -17.78
CA PRO A 156 -12.22 12.49 -16.78
C PRO A 156 -12.00 10.98 -16.97
N ARG A 157 -10.77 10.54 -16.75
CA ARG A 157 -10.35 9.16 -17.00
C ARG A 157 -10.54 8.30 -15.77
N ARG A 158 -11.20 7.15 -15.90
CA ARG A 158 -11.39 6.21 -14.79
C ARG A 158 -10.09 5.48 -14.45
N ALA A 159 -9.75 5.39 -13.16
CA ALA A 159 -8.67 4.55 -12.68
C ALA A 159 -9.08 3.06 -12.69
N ASN A 160 -8.20 2.18 -13.16
CA ASN A 160 -8.41 0.72 -13.16
C ASN A 160 -7.52 0.00 -12.15
N TYR A 161 -6.53 0.69 -11.61
CA TYR A 161 -5.70 0.26 -10.49
C TYR A 161 -5.20 1.51 -9.76
N VAL A 162 -5.21 1.48 -8.43
CA VAL A 162 -4.77 2.62 -7.62
C VAL A 162 -3.70 2.20 -6.61
N THR A 163 -2.63 2.96 -6.51
CA THR A 163 -1.66 2.85 -5.42
C THR A 163 -1.20 4.24 -5.00
N GLY A 164 -0.46 4.35 -3.91
CA GLY A 164 0.01 5.66 -3.46
C GLY A 164 0.89 5.60 -2.22
N THR A 165 1.36 6.77 -1.81
CA THR A 165 2.11 6.93 -0.57
C THR A 165 1.17 7.03 0.62
N PHE A 166 0.83 5.89 1.22
CA PHE A 166 0.07 5.82 2.47
C PHE A 166 1.01 6.07 3.64
N ALA A 167 1.12 7.32 4.08
CA ALA A 167 2.04 7.69 5.15
C ALA A 167 1.46 7.33 6.53
N PRO A 168 2.31 6.85 7.47
CA PRO A 168 1.93 6.37 8.80
C PRO A 168 1.63 7.49 9.81
N GLY A 169 1.97 8.74 9.47
CA GLY A 169 1.85 9.89 10.37
C GLY A 169 0.47 10.53 10.36
N ASP A 170 -0.39 10.07 9.45
CA ASP A 170 -1.76 10.53 9.29
C ASP A 170 -2.67 9.30 9.42
N PRO A 171 -3.46 9.18 10.51
CA PRO A 171 -4.30 8.00 10.75
C PRO A 171 -5.37 7.79 9.67
N GLU A 172 -5.72 8.83 8.91
CA GLU A 172 -6.65 8.76 7.77
C GLU A 172 -5.88 8.63 6.43
N GLY A 173 -4.54 8.65 6.45
CA GLY A 173 -3.67 8.64 5.28
C GLY A 173 -3.80 9.87 4.40
N GLY A 174 -4.38 10.94 4.95
CA GLY A 174 -4.69 12.18 4.27
C GLY A 174 -5.55 11.95 3.03
N TRP A 175 -5.42 12.87 2.08
CA TRP A 175 -6.18 12.80 0.83
C TRP A 175 -5.88 11.54 0.00
N VAL A 176 -4.70 10.94 0.13
CA VAL A 176 -4.33 9.70 -0.58
C VAL A 176 -5.15 8.53 -0.03
N GLY A 177 -5.24 8.41 1.29
CA GLY A 177 -6.08 7.42 1.96
C GLY A 177 -7.55 7.59 1.61
N GLU A 178 -8.06 8.83 1.68
CA GLU A 178 -9.44 9.15 1.37
C GLU A 178 -9.83 8.79 -0.07
N LEU A 179 -8.97 9.14 -1.05
CA LEU A 179 -9.21 8.82 -2.45
C LEU A 179 -9.10 7.32 -2.76
N ALA A 180 -8.25 6.59 -2.05
CA ALA A 180 -8.05 5.15 -2.25
C ALA A 180 -9.07 4.27 -1.52
N ARG A 181 -9.92 4.85 -0.66
CA ARG A 181 -10.87 4.12 0.17
C ARG A 181 -12.04 3.56 -0.65
N ASP A 182 -12.38 2.29 -0.40
CA ASP A 182 -13.55 1.59 -0.95
C ASP A 182 -13.69 1.71 -2.47
N LEU A 183 -12.56 1.62 -3.19
CA LEU A 183 -12.56 1.71 -4.64
C LEU A 183 -13.06 0.42 -5.28
N ASP A 184 -13.77 0.56 -6.41
CA ASP A 184 -14.25 -0.55 -7.23
C ASP A 184 -13.18 -1.16 -8.14
N CYS A 185 -11.92 -0.76 -7.96
CA CYS A 185 -10.77 -1.29 -8.68
C CYS A 185 -9.69 -1.76 -7.70
N PRO A 186 -8.81 -2.69 -8.11
CA PRO A 186 -7.77 -3.20 -7.22
C PRO A 186 -6.82 -2.09 -6.74
N THR A 187 -6.40 -2.18 -5.48
CA THR A 187 -5.44 -1.26 -4.88
C THR A 187 -4.13 -1.94 -4.52
N GLY A 188 -3.01 -1.21 -4.67
CA GLY A 188 -1.67 -1.70 -4.33
C GLY A 188 -1.29 -1.59 -2.86
N GLY A 189 -2.13 -0.94 -2.06
CA GLY A 189 -1.93 -0.73 -0.64
C GLY A 189 -3.14 -0.03 -0.02
N SER A 190 -3.09 0.17 1.29
CA SER A 190 -4.10 0.89 2.05
C SER A 190 -3.47 1.50 3.30
N VAL A 191 -4.13 2.49 3.88
CA VAL A 191 -3.71 3.13 5.14
C VAL A 191 -3.57 2.10 6.27
N PRO A 192 -4.56 1.20 6.51
CA PRO A 192 -4.41 0.18 7.55
C PRO A 192 -3.24 -0.77 7.31
N LEU A 193 -2.97 -1.12 6.04
CA LEU A 193 -1.85 -1.98 5.70
C LEU A 193 -0.51 -1.28 5.93
N ALA A 194 -0.36 -0.03 5.50
CA ALA A 194 0.84 0.76 5.73
C ALA A 194 1.17 0.89 7.22
N HIS A 195 0.18 1.28 8.05
CA HIS A 195 0.36 1.34 9.50
C HIS A 195 0.82 0.00 10.10
N ARG A 196 0.23 -1.12 9.65
CA ARG A 196 0.61 -2.46 10.15
C ARG A 196 2.01 -2.89 9.72
N LEU A 197 2.43 -2.53 8.51
CA LEU A 197 3.75 -2.90 7.98
C LEU A 197 4.88 -2.08 8.62
N GLU A 198 4.61 -0.84 9.01
CA GLU A 198 5.58 0.01 9.67
C GLU A 198 5.76 -0.28 11.16
N ASP A 199 4.70 -0.77 11.80
CA ASP A 199 4.84 -1.31 13.14
C ASP A 199 5.65 -2.61 13.10
N THR A 200 6.92 -2.50 13.45
CA THR A 200 7.86 -3.62 13.45
C THR A 200 7.41 -4.76 14.37
N LEU A 201 6.74 -4.47 15.49
CA LEU A 201 6.24 -5.50 16.39
C LEU A 201 5.05 -6.23 15.73
N VAL A 202 4.07 -5.49 15.20
CA VAL A 202 2.90 -6.08 14.54
C VAL A 202 3.31 -6.86 13.30
N ALA A 203 4.20 -6.31 12.47
CA ALA A 203 4.72 -6.99 11.28
C ALA A 203 5.42 -8.31 11.66
N ARG A 204 6.33 -8.30 12.64
CA ARG A 204 7.01 -9.52 13.11
C ARG A 204 6.04 -10.51 13.73
N TRP A 205 5.04 -10.02 14.48
CA TRP A 205 4.01 -10.88 15.06
C TRP A 205 3.21 -11.60 13.98
N VAL A 206 2.74 -10.89 12.95
CA VAL A 206 1.98 -11.48 11.84
C VAL A 206 2.84 -12.51 11.09
N LEU A 207 4.10 -12.18 10.78
CA LEU A 207 5.01 -13.11 10.10
C LEU A 207 5.26 -14.38 10.92
N ALA A 208 5.52 -14.25 12.22
CA ALA A 208 5.82 -15.38 13.08
C ALA A 208 4.57 -16.22 13.43
N ALA A 209 3.49 -15.57 13.88
CA ALA A 209 2.31 -16.27 14.38
C ALA A 209 1.41 -16.79 13.26
N ARG A 210 1.24 -16.05 12.16
CA ARG A 210 0.29 -16.41 11.09
C ARG A 210 0.95 -17.08 9.90
N ALA A 211 2.13 -16.60 9.50
CA ALA A 211 2.84 -17.16 8.34
C ALA A 211 3.89 -18.22 8.71
N ASN A 212 4.13 -18.45 10.01
CA ASN A 212 5.16 -19.35 10.52
C ASN A 212 6.55 -19.07 9.90
N LEU A 213 6.85 -17.79 9.65
CA LEU A 213 8.11 -17.34 9.10
C LEU A 213 9.09 -16.99 10.23
N PRO A 214 10.38 -17.34 10.09
CA PRO A 214 11.38 -16.97 11.08
C PRO A 214 11.52 -15.45 11.12
N VAL A 215 11.43 -14.89 12.33
CA VAL A 215 11.67 -13.47 12.59
C VAL A 215 12.83 -13.30 13.58
N PRO A 216 13.53 -12.16 13.55
CA PRO A 216 14.54 -11.86 14.57
C PRO A 216 13.93 -11.92 15.98
N PRO A 217 14.63 -12.51 16.98
CA PRO A 217 14.20 -12.47 18.36
C PRO A 217 13.88 -11.03 18.78
N THR A 218 12.69 -10.82 19.32
CA THR A 218 12.19 -9.48 19.63
C THR A 218 11.63 -9.48 21.05
N LEU A 219 12.16 -8.62 21.91
CA LEU A 219 11.56 -8.29 23.20
C LEU A 219 10.91 -6.91 23.08
N THR A 220 9.66 -6.77 23.50
CA THR A 220 8.97 -5.48 23.52
C THR A 220 8.18 -5.30 24.80
N PHE A 221 8.30 -4.10 25.38
CA PHE A 221 7.53 -3.67 26.53
C PHE A 221 6.41 -2.74 26.05
N VAL A 222 5.17 -3.00 26.49
CA VAL A 222 4.01 -2.18 26.14
C VAL A 222 3.32 -1.73 27.41
N LEU A 223 2.99 -0.44 27.50
CA LEU A 223 2.23 0.11 28.62
C LEU A 223 0.73 -0.02 28.32
N GLY A 224 -0.01 -0.71 29.19
CA GLY A 224 -1.46 -0.90 29.02
C GLY A 224 -1.86 -1.92 27.93
N ALA A 225 -3.15 -1.91 27.57
CA ALA A 225 -3.71 -2.82 26.56
C ALA A 225 -3.51 -2.26 25.15
N ARG A 226 -2.63 -2.89 24.35
CA ARG A 226 -2.55 -2.66 22.91
C ARG A 226 -3.65 -3.45 22.19
N GLY A 227 -4.66 -2.76 21.67
CA GLY A 227 -5.79 -3.37 20.94
C GLY A 227 -5.45 -3.86 19.52
N ASP A 228 -4.32 -3.43 18.99
CA ASP A 228 -3.80 -3.78 17.66
C ASP A 228 -3.03 -5.12 17.63
N LEU A 229 -2.60 -5.62 18.79
CA LEU A 229 -1.93 -6.92 18.90
C LEU A 229 -2.97 -8.04 19.13
N PRO A 230 -3.07 -9.01 18.20
CA PRO A 230 -4.01 -10.12 18.36
C PRO A 230 -3.66 -10.94 19.61
N ALA A 231 -4.69 -11.28 20.39
CA ALA A 231 -4.54 -12.05 21.63
C ALA A 231 -3.92 -13.44 21.41
N GLU A 232 -4.12 -14.02 20.22
CA GLU A 232 -3.58 -15.31 19.78
C GLU A 232 -3.37 -15.29 18.25
N PRO A 233 -2.45 -16.09 17.68
CA PRO A 233 -1.52 -17.00 18.34
C PRO A 233 -0.28 -16.30 18.90
N VAL A 234 0.38 -16.95 19.88
CA VAL A 234 1.70 -16.56 20.40
C VAL A 234 2.71 -16.60 19.24
N ALA A 235 3.35 -15.47 18.96
CA ALA A 235 4.37 -15.34 17.93
C ALA A 235 5.71 -15.96 18.40
N PRO A 236 6.20 -17.06 17.79
CA PRO A 236 7.50 -17.63 18.14
C PRO A 236 8.63 -16.60 17.94
N GLY A 237 9.51 -16.48 18.93
CA GLY A 237 10.61 -15.52 18.90
C GLY A 237 10.24 -14.06 19.20
N VAL A 238 8.95 -13.76 19.44
CA VAL A 238 8.49 -12.43 19.87
C VAL A 238 7.98 -12.52 21.30
N ARG A 239 8.65 -11.83 22.22
CA ARG A 239 8.28 -11.70 23.63
C ARG A 239 7.66 -10.33 23.87
N LEU A 240 6.37 -10.32 24.18
CA LEU A 240 5.64 -9.14 24.60
C LEU A 240 5.52 -9.12 26.13
N VAL A 241 5.96 -8.05 26.76
CA VAL A 241 5.83 -7.81 28.20
C VAL A 241 4.90 -6.62 28.40
N ARG A 242 3.77 -6.84 29.08
CA ARG A 242 2.83 -5.77 29.42
C ARG A 242 3.24 -5.14 30.74
N LEU A 243 3.47 -3.84 30.73
CA LEU A 243 3.75 -3.04 31.91
C LEU A 243 2.43 -2.43 32.42
N GLU A 244 2.22 -2.49 33.73
CA GLU A 244 1.01 -1.97 34.38
C GLU A 244 1.19 -0.53 34.85
N ASP A 245 2.42 -0.12 35.19
CA ASP A 245 2.76 1.21 35.67
C ASP A 245 4.07 1.69 34.97
N PRO A 246 4.10 2.92 34.41
CA PRO A 246 5.35 3.49 33.90
C PRO A 246 6.45 3.67 34.96
N GLN A 247 6.13 3.66 36.27
CA GLN A 247 7.09 3.73 37.36
C GLN A 247 7.07 2.44 38.22
N GLY A 248 8.23 2.06 38.78
CA GLY A 248 8.33 0.95 39.73
C GLY A 248 8.54 -0.46 39.16
N GLN A 249 8.49 -0.66 37.84
CA GLN A 249 8.68 -1.98 37.20
C GLN A 249 10.10 -2.22 36.65
N GLN A 250 11.11 -1.48 37.12
CA GLN A 250 12.49 -1.62 36.64
C GLN A 250 13.08 -3.03 36.85
N SER A 251 12.73 -3.68 37.95
CA SER A 251 13.17 -5.06 38.23
C SER A 251 12.65 -6.04 37.17
N LEU A 252 11.38 -5.92 36.80
CA LEU A 252 10.76 -6.75 35.76
C LEU A 252 11.45 -6.51 34.40
N VAL A 253 11.69 -5.24 34.03
CA VAL A 253 12.39 -4.91 32.79
C VAL A 253 13.79 -5.52 32.76
N GLN A 254 14.56 -5.41 33.86
CA GLN A 254 15.90 -5.99 33.94
C GLN A 254 15.89 -7.52 33.85
N GLU A 255 14.94 -8.17 34.53
CA GLU A 255 14.76 -9.62 34.48
C GLU A 255 14.45 -10.09 33.05
N GLU A 256 13.49 -9.44 32.39
CA GLU A 256 13.06 -9.82 31.05
C GLU A 256 14.14 -9.55 30.00
N VAL A 257 14.88 -8.44 30.11
CA VAL A 257 16.04 -8.17 29.27
C VAL A 257 17.14 -9.21 29.51
N GLY A 258 17.41 -9.55 30.77
CA GLY A 258 18.41 -10.58 31.12
C GLY A 258 18.04 -11.95 30.56
N ALA A 259 16.78 -12.36 30.70
CA ALA A 259 16.27 -13.61 30.16
C ALA A 259 16.30 -13.64 28.63
N PHE A 260 15.96 -12.52 27.97
CA PHE A 260 16.02 -12.40 26.53
C PHE A 260 17.47 -12.52 26.01
N LEU A 261 18.39 -11.74 26.55
CA LEU A 261 19.80 -11.74 26.13
C LEU A 261 20.53 -13.05 26.45
N GLY A 262 20.19 -13.70 27.57
CA GLY A 262 20.73 -15.00 27.97
C GLY A 262 20.04 -16.20 27.30
N GLY A 263 19.00 -15.97 26.49
CA GLY A 263 18.23 -17.02 25.83
C GLY A 263 18.96 -17.63 24.64
N THR A 264 18.69 -18.90 24.35
CA THR A 264 19.31 -19.63 23.21
C THR A 264 19.00 -18.99 21.85
N ALA A 265 17.85 -18.32 21.72
CA ALA A 265 17.49 -17.59 20.51
C ALA A 265 18.47 -16.44 20.18
N MET A 266 19.20 -15.93 21.18
CA MET A 266 20.18 -14.85 21.03
C MET A 266 21.60 -15.33 20.73
N GLU A 267 21.91 -16.63 20.86
CA GLU A 267 23.24 -17.19 20.59
C GLU A 267 23.86 -16.80 19.22
N PRO A 268 23.10 -16.75 18.10
CA PRO A 268 23.67 -16.36 16.82
C PRO A 268 23.87 -14.84 16.64
N TYR A 269 23.51 -14.02 17.64
CA TYR A 269 23.55 -12.56 17.56
C TYR A 269 24.63 -11.96 18.46
N SER A 270 25.41 -11.03 17.92
CA SER A 270 26.46 -10.31 18.66
C SER A 270 26.05 -8.90 19.11
N GLN A 271 24.92 -8.39 18.61
CA GLN A 271 24.43 -7.03 18.86
C GLN A 271 22.91 -7.00 18.91
N VAL A 272 22.36 -6.02 19.62
CA VAL A 272 20.91 -5.75 19.70
C VAL A 272 20.64 -4.31 19.34
N GLY A 273 19.66 -4.09 18.47
CA GLY A 273 19.13 -2.76 18.19
C GLY A 273 18.03 -2.39 19.17
N MET A 274 18.08 -1.18 19.71
CA MET A 274 16.99 -0.61 20.50
C MET A 274 16.21 0.37 19.62
N GLY A 275 14.88 0.22 19.58
CA GLY A 275 14.00 1.11 18.84
C GLY A 275 12.73 1.36 19.63
N GLY A 276 12.21 2.59 19.57
CA GLY A 276 10.88 2.89 20.08
C GLY A 276 9.83 2.30 19.14
N ALA A 277 8.85 1.58 19.69
CA ALA A 277 7.65 1.24 18.93
C ALA A 277 6.80 2.50 18.80
N GLY A 278 6.67 3.04 17.58
CA GLY A 278 5.71 4.05 17.15
C GLY A 278 5.15 4.97 18.24
N GLY A 279 5.86 6.06 18.54
CA GLY A 279 5.35 7.20 19.26
C GLY A 279 6.00 8.44 18.69
N VAL A 280 5.19 9.34 18.12
CA VAL A 280 5.62 10.62 17.57
C VAL A 280 6.52 11.32 18.59
N GLY A 281 7.81 11.42 18.27
CA GLY A 281 8.74 12.25 19.00
C GLY A 281 8.36 13.70 18.76
N GLY A 282 7.63 14.29 19.70
CA GLY A 282 7.55 15.74 19.81
C GLY A 282 8.93 16.29 20.17
N THR A 283 9.49 17.09 19.27
CA THR A 283 10.48 18.11 19.58
C THR A 283 10.00 19.42 18.98
#